data_AF-A0A7S0H4X4-F1
#
_entry.id   AF-A0A7S0H4X4-F1
#
_cell.length_a   1.000
_cell.length_b   1.000
_cell.length_c   1.000
_cell.angle_alpha   90.00
_cell.angle_beta   90.00
_cell.angle_gamma   90.00
#
_symmetry.space_group_name_H-M   'P 1'
#
loop_
_entity.id
_entity.type
_entity.pdbx_description
1 polymer ?
#
loop_
_entity_poly.entity_id
_entity_poly.type
_entity_poly.pdbx_seq_one_letter_code
_entity_poly.pdbx_strand_id
1 'polypeptide(L)'
;RYGVSRIFLATDSEDVKRQFERLPDFSVTSLPGLDRQTFESDLYIEFRVQMKLVDRKTVTHSSFLDLFLLAECDYFVGTLSSAFSAVVLELSIAQKGYFPPFISLDIPWRPFRPFEP
;
A
#
# COMPACT_ATOMS: atom_id res chain seq x y z
N ARG A 1 -20.67 -9.08 -5.82
CA ARG A 1 -19.83 -8.47 -4.75
C ARG A 1 -19.64 -9.52 -3.68
N TYR A 2 -18.41 -9.94 -3.40
CA TYR A 2 -18.09 -10.95 -2.38
C TYR A 2 -18.23 -10.37 -0.95
N GLY A 3 -19.34 -9.68 -0.65
CA GLY A 3 -19.58 -9.00 0.62
C GLY A 3 -18.74 -7.73 0.88
N VAL A 4 -17.86 -7.33 -0.03
CA VAL A 4 -16.97 -6.16 0.13
C VAL A 4 -17.72 -4.85 -0.10
N SER A 5 -17.65 -3.95 0.89
CA SER A 5 -18.24 -2.60 0.85
C SER A 5 -17.27 -1.49 1.28
N ARG A 6 -16.07 -1.85 1.75
CA ARG A 6 -15.06 -0.92 2.27
C ARG A 6 -13.74 -1.11 1.53
N ILE A 7 -13.10 -0.02 1.16
CA ILE A 7 -11.81 0.00 0.48
C ILE A 7 -10.86 0.87 1.31
N PHE A 8 -9.75 0.28 1.76
CA PHE A 8 -8.62 1.05 2.24
C PHE A 8 -7.68 1.35 1.06
N LEU A 9 -7.34 2.63 0.87
CA LEU A 9 -6.53 3.08 -0.25
C LEU A 9 -5.20 3.67 0.22
N ALA A 10 -4.12 2.94 -0.05
CA ALA A 10 -2.75 3.39 0.16
C ALA A 10 -2.18 3.94 -1.16
N THR A 11 -2.62 5.13 -1.57
CA THR A 11 -2.13 5.84 -2.76
C THR A 11 -1.47 7.16 -2.38
N ASP A 12 -0.47 7.57 -3.13
CA ASP A 12 0.14 8.90 -3.12
C ASP A 12 -0.57 9.90 -4.04
N SER A 13 -1.39 9.42 -4.98
CA SER A 13 -2.13 10.27 -5.92
C SER A 13 -3.51 10.68 -5.42
N GLU A 14 -3.73 12.00 -5.30
CA GLU A 14 -5.02 12.58 -4.92
C GLU A 14 -6.10 12.36 -6.00
N ASP A 15 -5.71 12.33 -7.27
CA ASP A 15 -6.63 12.06 -8.37
C ASP A 15 -7.19 10.65 -8.30
N VAL A 16 -6.37 9.66 -7.96
CA VAL A 16 -6.82 8.28 -7.73
C VAL A 16 -7.83 8.24 -6.59
N LYS A 17 -7.54 8.93 -5.47
CA LYS A 17 -8.48 9.00 -4.34
C LYS A 17 -9.83 9.56 -4.76
N ARG A 18 -9.87 10.68 -5.50
CA ARG A 18 -11.10 11.28 -6.01
C ARG A 18 -11.87 10.37 -6.96
N GLN A 19 -11.18 9.57 -7.77
CA GLN A 19 -11.83 8.59 -8.64
C GLN A 19 -12.52 7.50 -7.82
N PHE A 20 -11.87 7.00 -6.76
CA PHE A 20 -12.42 5.97 -5.89
C PHE A 20 -13.57 6.48 -5.03
N GLU A 21 -13.51 7.72 -4.53
CA GLU A 21 -14.61 8.35 -3.77
C GLU A 21 -15.91 8.51 -4.57
N ARG A 22 -15.84 8.52 -5.91
CA ARG A 22 -17.00 8.58 -6.80
C ARG A 22 -17.70 7.23 -6.97
N LEU A 23 -17.13 6.14 -6.49
CA LEU A 23 -17.75 4.83 -6.57
C LEU A 23 -18.93 4.77 -5.57
N PRO A 24 -20.19 4.71 -6.04
CA PRO A 24 -21.36 4.89 -5.18
C PRO A 24 -21.57 3.76 -4.16
N ASP A 25 -20.84 2.66 -4.33
CA ASP A 25 -21.08 1.41 -3.63
C ASP A 25 -19.99 1.03 -2.62
N PHE A 26 -18.93 1.83 -2.54
CA PHE A 26 -17.80 1.57 -1.67
C PHE A 26 -17.56 2.75 -0.75
N SER A 27 -17.40 2.46 0.54
CA SER A 27 -16.83 3.40 1.49
C SER A 27 -15.31 3.34 1.36
N VAL A 28 -14.71 4.40 0.84
CA VAL A 28 -13.26 4.51 0.65
C VAL A 28 -12.65 5.24 1.83
N THR A 29 -11.56 4.72 2.37
CA THR A 29 -10.81 5.33 3.46
C THR A 29 -9.33 5.34 3.10
N SER A 30 -8.66 6.46 3.35
CA SER A 30 -7.20 6.61 3.32
C SER A 30 -6.74 7.12 4.68
N LEU A 31 -5.43 7.10 4.99
CA LEU A 31 -4.95 7.66 6.26
C LEU A 31 -5.38 9.14 6.42
N PRO A 32 -6.07 9.50 7.51
CA PRO A 32 -6.52 10.87 7.75
C PRO A 32 -5.36 11.76 8.20
N GLY A 33 -5.37 13.03 7.78
CA GLY A 33 -4.45 14.06 8.28
C GLY A 33 -3.01 14.01 7.74
N LEU A 34 -2.72 13.15 6.76
CA LEU A 34 -1.44 13.13 6.06
C LEU A 34 -1.59 13.80 4.69
N ASP A 35 -0.83 14.86 4.44
CA ASP A 35 -0.75 15.46 3.10
C ASP A 35 0.08 14.55 2.18
N ARG A 36 -0.64 13.78 1.35
CA ARG A 36 -0.04 12.77 0.47
C ARG A 36 0.56 13.35 -0.81
N GLN A 37 0.34 14.65 -1.11
CA GLN A 37 1.07 15.34 -2.18
C GLN A 37 2.58 15.29 -1.94
N THR A 38 2.99 15.13 -0.68
CA THR A 38 4.38 14.88 -0.30
C THR A 38 4.97 13.61 -0.95
N PHE A 39 4.16 12.68 -1.47
CA PHE A 39 4.64 11.47 -2.15
C PHE A 39 4.54 11.54 -3.68
N GLU A 40 3.71 12.44 -4.21
CA GLU A 40 3.54 12.64 -5.65
C GLU A 40 4.80 13.28 -6.28
N SER A 41 5.64 12.47 -6.92
CA SER A 41 6.87 12.93 -7.58
C SER A 41 7.44 11.88 -8.53
N ASP A 42 8.12 12.34 -9.59
CA ASP A 42 8.92 11.49 -10.47
C ASP A 42 10.24 11.01 -9.82
N LEU A 43 10.60 11.57 -8.65
CA LEU A 43 11.80 11.18 -7.90
C LEU A 43 11.46 10.16 -6.82
N TYR A 44 12.30 9.12 -6.70
CA TYR A 44 12.20 8.17 -5.60
C TYR A 44 12.25 8.86 -4.23
N ILE A 45 11.46 8.36 -3.29
CA ILE A 45 11.25 8.98 -1.98
C ILE A 45 12.57 9.10 -1.18
N GLU A 46 13.49 8.16 -1.37
CA GLU A 46 14.81 8.13 -0.74
C GLU A 46 15.65 9.36 -1.12
N PHE A 47 15.65 9.74 -2.40
CA PHE A 47 16.35 10.93 -2.87
C PHE A 47 15.74 12.20 -2.29
N ARG A 48 14.41 12.24 -2.18
CA ARG A 48 13.70 13.41 -1.64
C ARG A 48 13.96 13.59 -0.14
N VAL A 49 14.06 12.49 0.61
CA VAL A 49 14.49 12.49 2.01
C VAL A 49 15.94 12.96 2.13
N GLN A 50 16.85 12.50 1.27
CA GLN A 50 18.25 12.95 1.25
C GLN A 50 18.38 14.44 0.95
N MET A 51 17.57 14.95 0.02
CA MET A 51 17.50 16.37 -0.35
C MET A 51 16.75 17.24 0.67
N LYS A 52 16.23 16.65 1.77
CA LYS A 52 15.41 17.33 2.78
C LYS A 52 14.14 17.99 2.22
N LEU A 53 13.64 17.51 1.08
CA LEU A 53 12.38 17.95 0.48
C LEU A 53 11.17 17.39 1.24
N VAL A 54 11.36 16.26 1.92
CA VAL A 54 10.32 15.59 2.71
C VAL A 54 10.90 15.16 4.05
N ASP A 55 10.10 15.20 5.11
CA ASP A 55 10.53 14.77 6.43
C ASP A 55 10.59 13.24 6.53
N ARG A 56 11.76 12.72 6.88
CA ARG A 56 12.01 11.28 7.04
C ARG A 56 11.06 10.65 8.05
N LYS A 57 10.83 11.32 9.18
CA LYS A 57 10.03 10.77 10.27
C LYS A 57 8.59 10.58 9.83
N THR A 58 8.03 11.58 9.17
CA THR A 58 6.69 11.57 8.60
C THR A 58 6.54 10.46 7.56
N VAL A 59 7.45 10.40 6.59
CA VAL A 59 7.47 9.36 5.53
C VAL A 59 7.51 7.95 6.12
N THR A 60 8.39 7.73 7.09
CA THR A 60 8.55 6.42 7.72
C THR A 60 7.28 6.04 8.49
N HIS A 61 6.76 6.95 9.31
CA HIS A 61 5.59 6.69 10.13
C HIS A 61 4.34 6.40 9.28
N SER A 62 4.10 7.20 8.22
CA SER A 62 2.96 6.96 7.33
C SER A 62 3.07 5.65 6.58
N SER A 63 4.27 5.32 6.09
CA SER A 63 4.52 4.07 5.35
C SER A 63 4.27 2.85 6.24
N PHE A 64 4.68 2.89 7.51
CA PHE A 64 4.36 1.83 8.46
C PHE A 64 2.87 1.71 8.73
N LEU A 65 2.15 2.82 8.92
CA LEU A 65 0.70 2.80 9.11
C LEU A 65 -0.02 2.20 7.90
N ASP A 66 0.36 2.59 6.68
CA ASP A 66 -0.20 2.01 5.46
C ASP A 66 0.10 0.50 5.38
N LEU A 67 1.32 0.09 5.71
CA LEU A 67 1.73 -1.31 5.70
C LEU A 67 0.89 -2.15 6.66
N PHE A 68 0.70 -1.69 7.90
CA PHE A 68 -0.12 -2.41 8.89
C PHE A 68 -1.59 -2.41 8.51
N LEU A 69 -2.15 -1.29 8.05
CA LEU A 69 -3.56 -1.21 7.67
C LEU A 69 -3.88 -2.06 6.44
N LEU A 70 -2.99 -2.09 5.45
CA LEU A 70 -3.14 -2.99 4.30
C LEU A 70 -3.03 -4.45 4.73
N ALA A 71 -2.13 -4.77 5.64
CA ALA A 71 -1.91 -6.15 6.08
C ALA A 71 -3.17 -6.75 6.76
N GLU A 72 -3.92 -5.92 7.48
CA GLU A 72 -5.18 -6.27 8.15
C GLU A 72 -6.36 -6.43 7.16
N CYS A 73 -6.29 -5.89 5.93
CA CYS A 73 -7.40 -5.94 4.97
C CYS A 73 -7.73 -7.37 4.54
N ASP A 74 -9.02 -7.73 4.47
CA ASP A 74 -9.48 -9.09 4.10
C ASP A 74 -9.01 -9.56 2.72
N TYR A 75 -8.91 -8.62 1.78
CA TYR A 75 -8.48 -8.81 0.40
C TYR A 75 -7.34 -7.82 0.09
N PHE A 76 -6.38 -8.24 -0.72
CA PHE A 76 -5.28 -7.37 -1.16
C PHE A 76 -5.27 -7.17 -2.68
N VAL A 77 -5.11 -5.93 -3.14
CA VAL A 77 -4.96 -5.60 -4.56
C VAL A 77 -3.77 -4.66 -4.72
N GLY A 78 -2.81 -5.02 -5.57
CA GLY A 78 -1.61 -4.20 -5.76
C GLY A 78 -0.69 -4.72 -6.86
N THR A 79 0.52 -4.17 -6.90
CA THR A 79 1.59 -4.55 -7.84
C THR A 79 2.71 -5.26 -7.08
N LEU A 80 2.95 -6.54 -7.37
CA LEU A 80 3.92 -7.34 -6.62
C LEU A 80 5.36 -7.12 -7.08
N SER A 81 5.59 -6.33 -8.15
CA SER A 81 6.92 -5.77 -8.43
C SER A 81 7.35 -4.74 -7.39
N SER A 82 6.40 -4.14 -6.65
CA SER A 82 6.69 -3.25 -5.53
C SER A 82 7.07 -4.07 -4.30
N ALA A 83 8.27 -3.82 -3.78
CA ALA A 83 8.73 -4.42 -2.52
C ALA A 83 7.77 -4.10 -1.35
N PHE A 84 7.14 -2.93 -1.37
CA PHE A 84 6.14 -2.54 -0.36
C PHE A 84 4.92 -3.46 -0.40
N SER A 85 4.34 -3.68 -1.58
CA SER A 85 3.18 -4.55 -1.77
C SER A 85 3.51 -6.02 -1.48
N ALA A 86 4.72 -6.47 -1.83
CA ALA A 86 5.18 -7.81 -1.51
C ALA A 86 5.26 -8.04 0.00
N VAL A 87 5.87 -7.10 0.74
CA VAL A 87 5.96 -7.16 2.20
C VAL A 87 4.58 -7.11 2.86
N VAL A 88 3.66 -6.28 2.34
CA VAL A 88 2.27 -6.23 2.82
C VAL A 88 1.61 -7.62 2.72
N LEU A 89 1.71 -8.27 1.55
CA LEU A 89 1.11 -9.59 1.36
C LEU A 89 1.76 -10.65 2.26
N GLU A 90 3.09 -10.64 2.38
CA GLU A 90 3.83 -11.55 3.27
C GLU A 90 3.43 -11.34 4.74
N LEU A 91 3.30 -10.09 5.18
CA LEU A 91 2.85 -9.76 6.52
C LEU A 91 1.40 -10.21 6.76
N SER A 92 0.49 -9.99 5.80
CA SER A 92 -0.88 -10.50 5.88
C SER A 92 -0.91 -12.01 6.05
N ILE A 93 -0.09 -12.75 5.29
CA ILE A 93 0.00 -14.21 5.40
C ILE A 93 0.48 -14.61 6.80
N ALA A 94 1.52 -13.95 7.31
CA ALA A 94 2.08 -14.22 8.63
C ALA A 94 1.07 -13.92 9.75
N GLN A 95 0.30 -12.84 9.66
CA GLN A 95 -0.70 -12.45 10.66
C GLN A 95 -1.92 -13.37 10.65
N LYS A 96 -2.41 -13.75 9.47
CA LYS A 96 -3.65 -14.50 9.32
C LYS A 96 -3.44 -16.01 9.38
N GLY A 97 -2.21 -16.49 9.15
CA GLY A 97 -1.88 -17.91 9.09
C GLY A 97 -2.36 -18.61 7.80
N TYR A 98 -2.85 -17.86 6.82
CA TYR A 98 -3.26 -18.35 5.50
C TYR A 98 -3.05 -17.27 4.43
N PHE A 99 -3.09 -17.66 3.15
CA PHE A 99 -3.01 -16.73 2.03
C PHE A 99 -4.33 -15.96 1.89
N PRO A 100 -4.37 -14.63 2.19
CA PRO A 100 -5.58 -13.86 1.93
C PRO A 100 -5.84 -13.83 0.42
N PRO A 101 -7.10 -13.74 -0.02
CA PRO A 101 -7.39 -13.52 -1.42
C PRO A 101 -6.71 -12.24 -1.91
N PHE A 102 -5.90 -12.35 -2.96
CA PHE A 102 -5.18 -11.21 -3.52
C PHE A 102 -5.23 -11.17 -5.04
N ILE A 103 -5.10 -9.97 -5.60
CA ILE A 103 -4.92 -9.74 -7.03
C ILE A 103 -3.62 -8.95 -7.21
N SER A 104 -2.71 -9.49 -8.02
CA SER A 104 -1.58 -8.74 -8.53
C SER A 104 -1.86 -8.24 -9.95
N LEU A 105 -1.48 -6.99 -10.22
CA LEU A 105 -1.71 -6.34 -11.51
C LEU A 105 -0.55 -6.52 -12.50
N ASP A 106 0.57 -7.11 -12.09
CA ASP A 106 1.80 -7.15 -12.87
C ASP A 106 2.49 -8.52 -12.88
N ILE A 107 2.93 -9.03 -11.73
CA ILE A 107 3.71 -10.25 -11.62
C ILE A 107 3.11 -11.22 -10.59
N PRO A 108 3.24 -12.54 -10.79
CA PRO A 108 2.78 -13.50 -9.78
C PRO A 108 3.58 -13.33 -8.47
N TRP A 109 2.94 -13.62 -7.34
CA TRP A 109 3.63 -13.67 -6.06
C TRP A 109 4.78 -14.68 -6.09
N ARG A 110 5.92 -14.27 -5.55
CA ARG A 110 7.09 -15.12 -5.35
C ARG A 110 7.56 -14.89 -3.93
N PRO A 111 7.62 -15.92 -3.06
CA PRO A 111 8.18 -15.76 -1.73
C PRO A 111 9.62 -15.30 -1.85
N PHE A 112 10.05 -14.42 -0.94
CA PHE A 112 11.46 -14.12 -0.79
C PHE A 112 12.24 -15.43 -0.62
N ARG A 113 13.17 -15.69 -1.55
CA ARG A 113 14.14 -16.77 -1.39
C ARG A 113 15.43 -16.14 -0.88
N PRO A 114 15.93 -16.51 0.31
CA PRO A 114 17.28 -16.15 0.69
C PRO A 114 18.23 -16.69 -0.40
N PHE A 115 19.25 -15.91 -0.76
CA PHE A 115 20.33 -16.41 -1.59
C PHE A 115 20.92 -17.64 -0.91
N GLU A 116 20.74 -18.81 -1.52
CA GLU A 116 21.56 -19.98 -1.18
C GLU A 116 22.97 -19.68 -1.75
N PRO A 117 24.01 -19.69 -0.89
CA PRO A 117 25.38 -19.36 -1.30
C PRO A 117 25.98 -20.37 -2.28
#